data_AF-A0A357CIK7-F1
#
_entry.id   AF-A0A357CIK7-F1
#
_cell.length_a   1.000
_cell.length_b   1.000
_cell.length_c   1.000
_cell.angle_alpha   90.00
_cell.angle_beta   90.00
_cell.angle_gamma   90.00
#
_symmetry.space_group_name_H-M   'P 1'
#
loop_
_entity.id
_entity.type
_entity.pdbx_description
1 polymer ?
#
loop_
_entity_poly.entity_id
_entity_poly.type
_entity_poly.pdbx_seq_one_letter_code
_entity_poly.pdbx_strand_id
1 'polypeptide(L)' 'PDREGEAISWHVLQVLDRKKALAGIPVERVVFNAVTKEAVLDAMRHPRTIDGPLVNAYLARRALDYL' A
#
# COMPACT_ATOMS: atom_id res chain seq x y z
N PRO A 1 -0.72 10.66 0.86
CA PRO A 1 -0.51 9.33 0.24
C PRO A 1 -0.84 9.36 -1.26
N ASP A 2 0.10 8.95 -2.12
CA ASP A 2 -0.11 8.88 -3.57
C ASP A 2 -0.71 7.53 -4.01
N ARG A 3 -1.52 7.54 -5.08
CA ARG A 3 -2.15 6.36 -5.68
C ARG A 3 -1.12 5.32 -6.11
N GLU A 4 0.01 5.75 -6.66
CA GLU A 4 1.06 4.82 -7.13
C GLU A 4 1.68 4.06 -5.97
N GLY A 5 1.98 4.76 -4.87
CA GLY A 5 2.46 4.13 -3.65
C GLY A 5 1.48 3.12 -3.07
N GLU A 6 0.17 3.35 -3.20
CA GLU A 6 -0.85 2.40 -2.76
C GLU A 6 -0.88 1.15 -3.65
N ALA A 7 -0.83 1.34 -4.97
CA ALA A 7 -0.82 0.27 -5.95
C ALA A 7 0.42 -0.64 -5.81
N ILE A 8 1.59 -0.05 -5.56
CA ILE A 8 2.83 -0.81 -5.32
C ILE A 8 2.68 -1.68 -4.07
N SER A 9 2.21 -1.12 -2.95
CA SER A 9 2.03 -1.88 -1.71
C SER A 9 0.98 -2.98 -1.84
N TRP A 10 -0.12 -2.71 -2.55
CA TRP A 10 -1.10 -3.74 -2.88
C TRP A 10 -0.48 -4.87 -3.70
N HIS A 11 0.32 -4.55 -4.71
CA HIS A 11 0.97 -5.56 -5.54
C HIS A 11 1.95 -6.42 -4.74
N VAL A 12 2.78 -5.81 -3.88
CA VAL A 12 3.69 -6.54 -2.98
C VAL A 12 2.90 -7.49 -2.07
N LEU A 13 1.82 -7.02 -1.45
CA LEU A 13 0.95 -7.85 -0.62
C LEU A 13 0.41 -9.05 -1.40
N GLN A 14 -0.10 -8.83 -2.62
CA GLN A 14 -0.60 -9.90 -3.50
C GLN A 14 0.47 -10.93 -3.84
N VAL A 15 1.70 -10.49 -4.13
CA VAL A 15 2.83 -11.39 -4.44
C VAL A 15 3.21 -12.24 -3.22
N LEU A 16 3.25 -11.65 -2.03
CA LEU A 16 3.58 -12.35 -0.79
C LEU A 16 2.48 -13.33 -0.36
N ASP A 17 1.22 -12.96 -0.51
CA ASP A 17 0.07 -13.81 -0.23
C ASP A 17 0.04 -15.05 -1.15
N ARG A 18 0.27 -14.86 -2.46
CA ARG A 18 0.41 -15.97 -3.42
C ARG A 18 1.53 -16.95 -3.07
N LYS A 19 2.61 -16.45 -2.46
CA LYS A 19 3.74 -17.26 -1.97
C LYS A 19 3.46 -17.90 -0.60
N LYS A 20 2.28 -17.67 -0.02
CA LYS A 20 1.92 -18.05 1.36
C LYS A 20 2.93 -17.54 2.41
N ALA A 21 3.65 -16.46 2.09
CA ALA A 21 4.70 -15.89 2.94
C ALA A 21 4.12 -15.09 4.13
N LEU A 22 2.81 -14.86 4.15
CA LEU A 22 2.10 -14.06 5.14
C LEU A 22 1.20 -14.89 6.07
N ALA A 23 1.28 -16.22 6.00
CA ALA A 23 0.41 -17.08 6.81
C ALA A 23 0.58 -16.80 8.31
N GLY A 24 -0.49 -16.31 8.95
CA GLY A 24 -0.50 -15.94 10.37
C GLY A 24 0.17 -14.60 10.70
N ILE A 25 0.57 -13.82 9.69
CA ILE A 25 1.24 -12.52 9.89
C ILE A 25 0.23 -11.40 9.60
N PRO A 26 -0.11 -10.56 10.60
CA PRO A 26 -0.91 -9.36 10.35
C PRO A 26 -0.12 -8.38 9.49
N VAL A 27 -0.73 -7.86 8.43
CA VAL A 27 -0.11 -6.90 7.53
C VAL A 27 -0.86 -5.59 7.61
N GLU A 28 -0.12 -4.52 7.89
CA GLU A 28 -0.63 -3.16 7.91
C GLU A 28 0.26 -2.23 7.08
N ARG A 29 -0.31 -1.10 6.71
CA ARG A 29 0.33 -0.07 5.91
C ARG A 29 0.54 1.18 6.74
N VAL A 30 1.80 1.62 6.74
CA VAL A 30 2.24 2.87 7.34
C VAL A 30 2.40 3.91 6.23
N VAL A 31 1.94 5.14 6.49
CA VAL A 31 2.09 6.25 5.55
C VAL A 31 2.59 7.50 6.26
N PHE A 32 3.63 8.11 5.71
CA PHE A 32 4.17 9.39 6.15
C PHE A 32 4.39 10.27 4.92
N ASN A 33 4.28 11.59 5.10
CA ASN A 33 4.47 12.57 4.02
C ASN A 33 5.88 13.20 4.02
N ALA A 34 6.73 12.85 5.00
CA ALA A 34 8.09 13.35 5.11
C ALA A 34 9.00 12.29 5.73
N VAL A 35 10.27 12.24 5.29
CA VAL A 35 11.29 11.31 5.82
C VAL A 35 11.97 11.95 7.04
N THR A 36 11.19 12.26 8.06
CA THR A 36 11.69 12.73 9.37
C THR A 36 11.41 11.70 10.44
N LYS A 37 12.21 11.73 11.52
CA LYS A 37 12.06 10.79 12.64
C LYS A 37 10.66 10.86 13.22
N GLU A 38 10.14 12.07 13.41
CA GLU A 38 8.85 12.34 14.02
C GLU A 38 7.71 11.80 13.14
N ALA A 39 7.76 12.04 11.83
CA ALA A 39 6.74 11.59 10.89
C ALA A 39 6.71 10.05 10.78
N VAL A 40 7.87 9.39 10.76
CA VAL A 40 7.95 7.93 10.73
C VAL A 40 7.41 7.32 12.02
N LEU A 41 7.82 7.85 13.19
CA LEU A 41 7.34 7.34 14.48
C LEU A 41 5.84 7.54 14.67
N ASP A 42 5.29 8.66 14.20
CA ASP A 42 3.85 8.90 14.26
C ASP A 42 3.07 7.97 13.34
N ALA A 43 3.55 7.76 12.11
CA ALA A 43 2.92 6.85 11.17
C ALA A 43 2.93 5.39 11.68
N MET A 44 3.99 4.96 12.37
CA MET A 44 4.06 3.63 13.00
C MET A 44 3.04 3.42 14.11
N ARG A 45 2.58 4.49 14.78
CA ARG A 45 1.53 4.43 15.81
C ARG A 45 0.12 4.37 15.23
N HIS A 46 -0.05 4.78 13.98
CA HIS A 46 -1.34 4.84 13.29
C HIS A 46 -1.30 4.04 11.99
N PRO A 47 -1.03 2.73 12.05
CA PRO A 47 -1.10 1.89 10.86
C PRO A 47 -2.54 1.81 10.36
N ARG A 48 -2.69 1.55 9.06
CA ARG A 48 -3.99 1.34 8.44
C ARG A 48 -3.95 0.19 7.45
N THR A 49 -5.11 -0.27 6.99
CA THR A 49 -5.17 -1.19 5.85
C THR A 49 -4.84 -0.46 4.54
N ILE A 50 -4.53 -1.23 3.51
CA ILE A 50 -4.44 -0.72 2.14
C ILE A 50 -5.78 -0.12 1.72
N ASP A 51 -5.72 1.03 1.05
CA ASP A 51 -6.85 1.79 0.54
C ASP A 51 -7.26 1.25 -0.84
N GLY A 52 -8.33 0.45 -0.85
CA GLY A 52 -8.88 -0.15 -2.06
C GLY A 52 -9.28 0.87 -3.14
N PRO A 53 -10.00 1.96 -2.80
CA PRO A 53 -10.30 3.04 -3.76
C PRO A 53 -9.08 3.60 -4.49
N LEU A 54 -7.95 3.85 -3.80
CA LEU A 54 -6.72 4.33 -4.45
C LEU A 54 -6.11 3.29 -5.41
N VAL A 55 -6.13 2.01 -5.03
CA VAL A 55 -5.69 0.91 -5.90
C VAL A 55 -6.56 0.82 -7.15
N ASN A 56 -7.88 0.88 -6.99
CA ASN A 56 -8.82 0.83 -8.11
C ASN A 56 -8.64 2.02 -9.07
N ALA A 57 -8.42 3.22 -8.53
CA ALA A 57 -8.13 4.40 -9.34
C ALA A 57 -6.83 4.27 -10.15
N TYR A 58 -5.81 3.61 -9.59
CA TYR A 58 -4.58 3.29 -10.33
C TYR A 58 -4.85 2.26 -11.44
N LEU A 59 -5.56 1.17 -11.15
CA LEU A 59 -5.88 0.12 -12.12
C LEU A 59 -6.73 0.65 -13.28
N ALA A 60 -7.72 1.50 -13.00
CA ALA A 60 -8.55 2.13 -14.01
C ALA A 60 -7.74 3.03 -14.94
N ARG A 61 -6.85 3.88 -14.40
CA ARG A 61 -5.93 4.69 -15.20
C ARG A 61 -5.05 3.79 -16.08
N ARG A 62 -4.45 2.77 -15.48
CA ARG A 62 -3.58 1.84 -16.19
C ARG A 62 -4.32 1.15 -17.34
N ALA A 63 -5.53 0.64 -17.10
CA ALA A 63 -6.33 0.02 -18.14
C ALA A 63 -6.58 0.97 -19.31
N LEU A 64 -6.93 2.23 -19.03
CA LEU A 64 -7.12 3.27 -20.05
C LEU A 64 -5.83 3.55 -20.84
N ASP A 65 -4.68 3.60 -20.17
CA ASP A 65 -3.38 3.85 -20.82
C ASP A 65 -2.95 2.72 -21.78
N TYR A 66 -3.54 1.52 -21.66
CA TYR A 66 -3.24 0.34 -22.50
C TYR A 66 -4.28 0.06 -23.60
N LEU A 67 -5.34 0.87 -23.71
CA LEU A 67 -6.34 0.80 -24.78
C LEU A 67 -5.92 1.62 -25.99
#